data_AF-A0A6I5NJK5-F1
#
_entry.id   AF-A0A6I5NJK5-F1
#
_cell.length_a   1.000
_cell.length_b   1.000
_cell.length_c   1.000
_cell.angle_alpha   90.00
_cell.angle_beta   90.00
_cell.angle_gamma   90.00
#
_symmetry.space_group_name_H-M   'P 1'
#
loop_
_entity.id
_entity.type
_entity.pdbx_description
1 polymer ?
#
loop_
_entity_poly.entity_id
_entity_poly.type
_entity_poly.pdbx_seq_one_letter_code
_entity_poly.pdbx_strand_id
1 'polypeptide(L)'
;MASNFQSRQRSPHLQRWIGLFLLSMIVPPLLMSLSWIFPGALTVIQTGMCPPAPPDIPAHPCSLGQYLMRMTVGSWALLGHLVTWMAWVVANFVLWGMGLFGVALYRNWRSD
;
A
#
# COMPACT_ATOMS: atom_id res chain seq x y z
N MET A 1 47.34 -5.18 -12.89
CA MET A 1 46.08 -5.88 -12.56
C MET A 1 45.65 -5.47 -11.16
N ALA A 2 44.63 -4.60 -11.02
CA ALA A 2 43.73 -4.53 -9.86
C ALA A 2 42.70 -3.40 -10.08
N SER A 3 41.49 -3.82 -10.42
CA SER A 3 40.18 -3.19 -10.21
C SER A 3 40.02 -1.67 -10.38
N ASN A 4 39.59 -1.25 -11.57
CA ASN A 4 38.72 -0.08 -11.75
C ASN A 4 37.36 -0.35 -11.09
N PHE A 5 37.24 -0.11 -9.80
CA PHE A 5 35.95 0.07 -9.14
C PHE A 5 35.40 1.46 -9.52
N GLN A 6 34.98 1.62 -10.77
CA GLN A 6 34.08 2.70 -11.13
C GLN A 6 32.78 2.46 -10.37
N SER A 7 32.64 3.16 -9.25
CA SER A 7 31.36 3.31 -8.57
C SER A 7 30.37 3.80 -9.63
N ARG A 8 29.46 2.91 -10.00
CA ARG A 8 28.39 3.16 -10.97
C ARG A 8 27.51 4.25 -10.34
N GLN A 9 27.86 5.52 -10.55
CA GLN A 9 27.08 6.68 -10.08
C GLN A 9 25.70 6.54 -10.74
N ARG A 10 24.75 5.94 -10.00
CA ARG A 10 23.35 5.88 -10.39
C ARG A 10 22.89 7.33 -10.55
N SER A 11 22.46 7.67 -11.77
CA SER A 11 21.92 9.00 -12.07
C SER A 11 20.92 9.43 -10.99
N PRO A 12 21.03 10.66 -10.45
CA PRO A 12 20.13 11.14 -9.40
C PRO A 12 18.67 11.17 -9.85
N HIS A 13 18.41 11.28 -11.16
CA HIS A 13 17.07 11.13 -11.72
C HIS A 13 16.52 9.72 -11.56
N LEU A 14 17.33 8.68 -11.81
CA LEU A 14 16.91 7.29 -11.67
C LEU A 14 16.56 6.97 -10.22
N GLN A 15 17.34 7.48 -9.26
CA GLN A 15 17.03 7.32 -7.83
C GLN A 15 15.71 7.99 -7.43
N ARG A 16 15.43 9.20 -7.95
CA ARG A 16 14.14 9.87 -7.71
C ARG A 16 12.96 9.07 -8.25
N TRP A 17 13.06 8.55 -9.47
CA TRP A 17 12.02 7.73 -10.08
C TRP A 17 11.78 6.42 -9.31
N ILE A 18 12.85 5.75 -8.88
CA ILE A 18 12.76 4.56 -8.03
C ILE A 18 12.10 4.92 -6.68
N GLY A 19 12.50 6.05 -6.07
CA GLY A 19 11.91 6.53 -4.83
C GLY A 19 10.41 6.77 -4.94
N LEU A 20 9.98 7.48 -6.00
CA LEU A 20 8.56 7.73 -6.28
C LEU A 20 7.78 6.43 -6.54
N PHE A 21 8.38 5.50 -7.28
CA PHE A 21 7.78 4.19 -7.54
C PHE A 21 7.56 3.42 -6.22
N LEU A 22 8.60 3.29 -5.39
CA LEU A 22 8.51 2.61 -4.10
C LEU A 22 7.50 3.31 -3.16
N LEU A 23 7.50 4.64 -3.14
CA LEU A 23 6.58 5.42 -2.31
C LEU A 23 5.12 5.21 -2.78
N SER A 24 4.87 5.18 -4.09
CA SER A 24 3.56 4.86 -4.66
C SER A 24 3.13 3.40 -4.44
N MET A 25 4.07 2.48 -4.28
CA MET A 25 3.78 1.07 -3.97
C MET A 25 3.38 0.86 -2.51
N ILE A 26 3.97 1.62 -1.58
CA ILE A 26 3.83 1.36 -0.15
C ILE A 26 2.80 2.28 0.50
N VAL A 27 2.83 3.59 0.22
CA VAL A 27 2.04 4.57 0.96
C VAL A 27 0.53 4.36 0.77
N PRO A 28 0.00 4.22 -0.46
CA PRO A 28 -1.44 4.08 -0.67
C PRO A 28 -2.07 2.83 -0.02
N PRO A 29 -1.54 1.60 -0.19
CA PRO A 29 -2.16 0.43 0.42
C PRO A 29 -2.03 0.45 1.96
N LEU A 30 -1.00 1.10 2.49
CA LEU A 30 -0.84 1.32 3.93
C LEU A 30 -1.89 2.31 4.47
N LEU A 31 -2.15 3.40 3.75
CA LEU A 31 -3.23 4.35 4.07
C LEU A 31 -4.62 3.71 3.95
N MET A 32 -4.86 2.88 2.92
CA MET A 32 -6.12 2.13 2.79
C MET A 32 -6.31 1.14 3.95
N SER A 33 -5.23 0.47 4.36
CA SER A 33 -5.28 -0.46 5.49
C SER A 33 -5.62 0.28 6.80
N LEU A 34 -5.03 1.46 7.02
CA LEU A 34 -5.33 2.30 8.17
C LEU A 34 -6.76 2.85 8.13
N SER A 35 -7.25 3.28 6.96
CA SER A 35 -8.58 3.86 6.83
C SER A 35 -9.70 2.86 7.11
N TRP A 36 -9.45 1.56 6.95
CA TRP A 36 -10.42 0.51 7.30
C TRP A 36 -10.46 0.22 8.79
N ILE A 37 -9.31 0.34 9.47
CA ILE A 37 -9.19 0.05 10.91
C ILE A 37 -9.68 1.23 11.75
N PHE A 38 -9.38 2.46 11.32
CA PHE A 38 -9.57 3.68 12.11
C PHE A 38 -11.01 3.94 12.55
N PRO A 39 -12.05 3.79 11.70
CA PRO A 39 -13.43 4.04 12.10
C PRO A 39 -13.87 3.13 13.25
N GLY A 40 -13.59 1.82 13.19
CA GLY A 40 -13.96 0.91 14.27
C GLY A 40 -13.09 1.07 15.52
N ALA A 41 -11.84 1.52 15.38
CA ALA A 41 -11.02 1.88 16.53
C ALA A 41 -11.63 3.07 17.29
N LEU A 42 -12.12 4.07 16.56
CA LEU A 42 -12.76 5.25 17.13
C LEU A 42 -14.08 4.89 17.83
N THR A 43 -14.89 3.99 17.26
CA THR A 43 -16.10 3.51 17.92
C THR A 43 -15.79 2.74 19.20
N VAL A 44 -14.75 1.90 19.21
CA VAL A 44 -14.33 1.15 20.41
C VAL A 44 -13.84 2.08 21.52
N ILE A 45 -13.10 3.14 21.18
CA ILE A 45 -12.66 4.15 22.15
C ILE A 45 -13.85 4.89 22.78
N GLN A 46 -14.87 5.21 21.98
CA GLN A 46 -16.03 5.98 22.46
C GLN A 46 -17.03 5.13 23.23
N THR A 47 -17.24 3.87 22.83
CA THR A 47 -18.33 3.04 23.34
C THR A 47 -17.87 1.86 24.19
N GLY A 48 -16.59 1.49 24.13
CA GLY A 48 -16.06 0.26 24.73
C GLY A 48 -16.57 -1.02 24.07
N MET A 49 -17.22 -0.93 22.91
CA MET A 49 -17.86 -2.03 22.20
C MET A 49 -17.19 -2.26 20.84
N CYS A 50 -16.87 -3.51 20.54
CA CYS A 50 -16.42 -3.93 19.22
C CYS A 50 -17.60 -3.94 18.24
N PRO A 51 -17.43 -3.40 17.02
CA PRO A 51 -18.45 -3.50 16.00
C PRO A 51 -18.68 -4.96 15.59
N PRO A 52 -19.88 -5.30 15.10
CA PRO A 52 -20.15 -6.63 14.58
C PRO A 52 -19.23 -6.91 13.40
N ALA A 53 -18.69 -8.13 13.34
CA ALA A 53 -17.77 -8.54 12.29
C ALA A 53 -18.21 -9.88 11.68
N PRO A 54 -18.11 -10.05 10.35
CA PRO A 54 -18.46 -11.31 9.68
C PRO A 54 -17.53 -12.47 10.09
N PRO A 55 -17.99 -13.74 10.04
CA PRO A 55 -19.38 -14.17 9.93
C PRO A 55 -19.99 -14.23 11.34
N ASP A 56 -21.03 -13.42 11.58
CA ASP A 56 -21.95 -13.56 12.72
C ASP A 56 -21.41 -13.37 14.15
N ILE A 57 -20.41 -12.50 14.35
CA ILE A 57 -20.03 -12.10 15.72
C ILE A 57 -20.77 -10.80 16.09
N PRO A 58 -21.71 -10.83 17.06
CA PRO A 58 -22.43 -9.63 17.49
C PRO A 58 -21.49 -8.63 18.16
N ALA A 59 -21.98 -7.40 18.30
CA ALA A 59 -21.27 -6.39 19.08
C ALA A 59 -21.06 -6.89 20.51
N HIS A 60 -19.81 -6.81 20.99
CA HIS A 60 -19.41 -7.31 22.30
C HIS A 60 -18.47 -6.30 22.97
N PRO A 61 -18.46 -6.23 24.31
CA PRO A 61 -17.52 -5.38 25.03
C PRO A 61 -16.09 -5.83 24.72
N CYS A 62 -15.24 -4.91 24.31
CA CYS A 62 -13.85 -5.21 23.97
C CYS A 62 -12.95 -4.00 24.22
N SER A 63 -11.68 -4.26 24.48
CA SER A 63 -10.66 -3.20 24.54
C SER A 63 -10.16 -2.83 23.14
N LEU A 64 -9.59 -1.63 22.99
CA LEU A 64 -8.95 -1.20 21.75
C LEU A 64 -7.86 -2.19 21.29
N GLY A 65 -7.11 -2.76 22.23
CA GLY A 65 -6.07 -3.76 21.91
C GLY A 65 -6.66 -5.04 21.32
N GLN A 66 -7.80 -5.52 21.83
CA GLN A 66 -8.49 -6.69 21.28
C GLN A 66 -9.04 -6.42 19.88
N TYR A 67 -9.63 -5.23 19.66
CA TYR A 67 -10.07 -4.81 18.34
C TYR A 67 -8.91 -4.76 17.32
N LEU A 68 -7.79 -4.16 17.70
CA LEU A 68 -6.62 -4.05 16.83
C LEU A 68 -6.05 -5.43 16.50
N MET A 69 -5.89 -6.32 17.48
CA MET A 69 -5.44 -7.70 17.24
C MET A 69 -6.35 -8.44 16.28
N ARG A 70 -7.67 -8.24 16.38
CA ARG A 70 -8.64 -8.87 15.48
C ARG A 70 -8.55 -8.32 14.05
N MET A 71 -8.33 -7.02 13.90
CA MET A 71 -8.21 -6.36 12.60
C MET A 71 -6.83 -6.56 11.94
N THR A 72 -5.78 -6.92 12.69
CA THR A 72 -4.44 -7.15 12.12
C THR A 72 -4.11 -8.63 11.94
N VAL A 73 -4.57 -9.48 12.86
CA VAL A 73 -4.22 -10.91 12.90
C VAL A 73 -5.39 -11.81 12.48
N GLY A 74 -6.61 -11.26 12.38
CA GLY A 74 -7.76 -12.02 11.91
C GLY A 74 -7.58 -12.48 10.45
N SER A 75 -7.83 -13.76 10.17
CA SER A 75 -7.64 -14.35 8.83
C SER A 75 -8.39 -13.58 7.74
N TRP A 76 -9.60 -13.12 8.03
CA TRP A 76 -10.42 -12.30 7.11
C TRP A 76 -9.84 -10.91 6.89
N ALA A 77 -9.31 -10.28 7.94
CA ALA A 77 -8.69 -8.97 7.82
C ALA A 77 -7.38 -9.06 7.02
N LEU A 78 -6.57 -10.09 7.27
CA LEU A 78 -5.34 -10.36 6.53
C LEU A 78 -5.64 -10.68 5.05
N LEU A 79 -6.69 -11.45 4.77
CA LEU A 79 -7.17 -11.69 3.40
C LEU A 79 -7.57 -10.37 2.72
N GLY A 80 -8.32 -9.51 3.41
CA GLY A 80 -8.73 -8.20 2.91
C GLY A 80 -7.55 -7.28 2.61
N HIS A 81 -6.54 -7.24 3.49
CA HIS A 81 -5.29 -6.52 3.25
C HIS A 81 -4.53 -7.09 2.06
N LEU A 82 -4.42 -8.42 1.95
CA LEU A 82 -3.69 -9.08 0.86
C LEU A 82 -4.36 -8.83 -0.49
N VAL A 83 -5.68 -8.95 -0.58
CA VAL A 83 -6.44 -8.65 -1.81
C VAL A 83 -6.27 -7.19 -2.21
N THR A 84 -6.38 -6.27 -1.26
CA THR A 84 -6.16 -4.83 -1.51
C THR A 84 -4.75 -4.54 -1.99
N TRP A 85 -3.74 -5.16 -1.37
CA TRP A 85 -2.35 -5.04 -1.78
C TRP A 85 -2.11 -5.59 -3.19
N MET A 86 -2.63 -6.77 -3.50
CA MET A 86 -2.49 -7.36 -4.83
C MET A 86 -3.19 -6.51 -5.91
N ALA A 87 -4.41 -6.06 -5.63
CA ALA A 87 -5.14 -5.16 -6.52
C ALA A 87 -4.38 -3.84 -6.75
N TRP A 88 -3.81 -3.27 -5.68
CA TRP A 88 -3.02 -2.04 -5.77
C TRP A 88 -1.73 -2.22 -6.57
N VAL A 89 -0.99 -3.32 -6.35
CA VAL A 89 0.24 -3.62 -7.09
C VAL A 89 -0.05 -3.71 -8.58
N VAL A 90 -1.13 -4.40 -8.97
CA VAL A 90 -1.54 -4.51 -10.38
C VAL A 90 -1.92 -3.14 -10.95
N ALA A 91 -2.78 -2.38 -10.27
CA ALA A 91 -3.19 -1.05 -10.71
C ALA A 91 -1.99 -0.10 -10.84
N ASN A 92 -1.10 -0.08 -9.87
CA ASN A 92 0.09 0.76 -9.87
C ASN A 92 1.06 0.35 -10.98
N PHE A 93 1.24 -0.94 -11.23
CA PHE A 93 2.04 -1.43 -12.35
C PHE A 93 1.48 -0.97 -13.71
N VAL A 94 0.16 -1.05 -13.89
CA VAL A 94 -0.51 -0.56 -15.11
C VAL A 94 -0.33 0.95 -15.26
N LEU A 95 -0.55 1.73 -14.20
CA LEU A 95 -0.39 3.19 -14.23
C LEU A 95 1.04 3.63 -14.57
N TRP A 96 2.04 3.02 -13.93
CA TRP A 96 3.44 3.28 -14.25
C TRP A 96 3.83 2.79 -15.64
N GLY A 97 3.34 1.62 -16.06
CA GLY A 97 3.57 1.08 -17.41
C GLY A 97 3.01 2.00 -18.50
N MET A 98 1.75 2.43 -18.35
CA MET A 98 1.12 3.39 -19.25
C MET A 98 1.84 4.74 -19.24
N GLY A 99 2.26 5.22 -18.07
CA GLY A 99 3.01 6.47 -17.93
C GLY A 99 4.36 6.43 -18.65
N LEU A 100 5.16 5.38 -18.45
CA LEU A 100 6.45 5.21 -19.11
C LEU A 100 6.28 5.02 -20.63
N PHE A 101 5.29 4.25 -21.05
CA PHE A 101 4.97 4.05 -22.46
C PHE A 101 4.53 5.37 -23.12
N GLY A 102 3.70 6.17 -22.45
CA GLY A 102 3.30 7.49 -22.91
C GLY A 102 4.47 8.46 -23.04
N VAL A 103 5.40 8.47 -22.07
CA VAL A 103 6.63 9.28 -22.17
C VAL A 103 7.50 8.82 -23.34
N ALA A 104 7.62 7.51 -23.56
CA ALA A 104 8.39 6.97 -24.69
C ALA A 104 7.78 7.37 -26.04
N LEU A 105 6.46 7.23 -26.19
CA LEU A 105 5.73 7.66 -27.39
C LEU A 105 5.85 9.16 -27.65
N TYR A 106 5.66 9.98 -26.61
CA TYR A 106 5.79 11.44 -26.73
C TYR A 106 7.20 11.84 -27.16
N ARG A 107 8.22 11.21 -26.59
CA ARG A 107 9.62 11.47 -26.99
C ARG A 107 9.86 11.09 -28.44
N ASN A 108 9.34 9.94 -28.90
CA ASN A 108 9.47 9.50 -30.27
C ASN A 108 8.80 10.46 -31.25
N TRP A 109 7.55 10.86 -30.97
CA TRP A 109 6.83 11.82 -31.81
C TRP A 109 7.51 13.19 -31.90
N ARG A 110 8.14 13.67 -30.82
CA ARG A 110 8.82 14.96 -30.79
C ARG A 110 10.19 14.96 -31.48
N SER A 111 10.83 13.79 -31.61
CA SER A 111 12.13 13.66 -32.26
C SER A 111 12.06 13.59 -33.79
N ASP A 112 10.85 13.38 -34.33
CA ASP A 112 10.51 13.49 -35.76
C ASP A 112 10.10 14.93 -36.12
#